data_AF-A0A502CL87-F1
#
_entry.id   AF-A0A502CL87-F1
#
_cell.length_a   1.000
_cell.length_b   1.000
_cell.length_c   1.000
_cell.angle_alpha   90.00
_cell.angle_beta   90.00
_cell.angle_gamma   90.00
#
_symmetry.space_group_name_H-M   'P 1'
#
loop_
_entity.id
_entity.type
_entity.pdbx_description
1 polymer ?
#
loop_
_entity_poly.entity_id
_entity_poly.type
_entity_poly.pdbx_seq_one_letter_code
_entity_poly.pdbx_strand_id
1 'polypeptide(L)'
;MASGRPRRTDRLARLTSPSSPDLAQTGLDCHSHGESANAIIGTLGGRVQTASVLSRVGAVVGAESGLPRSQLSASSAPRWPESWDLGGRVAPPVENSKWVAPDLPRSYRVSSVDPLPPALHGRAFTVAEAREAAVTQSRLDARDLARPGWGLRSTRSARTLDEHARDLAAVLPQGAAFSHLTAARLWRLPLPTRWALTEPVDVLSRGTPLRRAGVRGHRGLDLREVEVLRGLRVTCPVPTWTDLATVAGLSVEDLVIAGDAFATRDRGLLIRLAQAGGGSGGRGRRKLRAAAELVRSGSGSPMETRARLAFGHARLPEPELNATVYAEDGHFLARVDFLWREARVIVEYEGDQHRTDRQQWQNDIQRLRLLEGLGWRVIRITAADLSDPHRGDELMRILHDLVG
;
A
#
# COMPACT_ATOMS: atom_id res chain seq x y z
N MET A 1 -71.38 13.17 11.39
CA MET A 1 -72.18 14.42 11.49
C MET A 1 -71.31 15.42 12.24
N ALA A 2 -70.58 16.29 11.51
CA ALA A 2 -70.86 17.73 11.33
C ALA A 2 -70.84 18.49 12.67
N SER A 3 -70.16 19.62 12.90
CA SER A 3 -69.46 20.67 12.13
C SER A 3 -68.80 21.57 13.22
N GLY A 4 -67.89 22.52 13.03
CA GLY A 4 -67.38 23.23 11.87
C GLY A 4 -66.24 24.17 12.32
N ARG A 5 -65.48 24.67 11.34
CA ARG A 5 -64.45 25.71 11.45
C ARG A 5 -65.07 27.11 11.58
N PRO A 6 -64.24 28.13 11.86
CA PRO A 6 -64.15 29.27 10.94
C PRO A 6 -62.72 29.56 10.43
N ARG A 7 -62.65 30.37 9.37
CA ARG A 7 -61.49 30.65 8.49
C ARG A 7 -60.88 32.05 8.72
N ARG A 8 -59.59 32.17 8.36
CA ARG A 8 -58.86 33.22 7.57
C ARG A 8 -58.68 34.66 8.09
N THR A 9 -57.43 35.13 7.99
CA THR A 9 -56.91 36.22 7.09
C THR A 9 -55.36 36.24 7.19
N ASP A 10 -54.62 36.04 6.08
CA ASP A 10 -53.79 37.02 5.31
C ASP A 10 -52.70 37.72 6.16
N ARG A 11 -51.42 37.87 5.78
CA ARG A 11 -50.85 38.36 4.51
C ARG A 11 -49.31 38.20 4.48
N LEU A 12 -48.74 38.19 3.26
CA LEU A 12 -47.32 38.12 2.89
C LEU A 12 -46.44 39.28 3.40
N ALA A 13 -45.15 39.00 3.64
CA ALA A 13 -44.05 39.90 3.26
C ALA A 13 -42.79 39.09 2.90
N ARG A 14 -42.42 39.12 1.62
CA ARG A 14 -41.08 38.78 1.10
C ARG A 14 -40.28 40.08 1.09
N LEU A 15 -39.01 40.03 1.52
CA LEU A 15 -37.97 40.91 1.02
C LEU A 15 -36.71 40.08 0.74
N THR A 16 -36.08 40.43 -0.37
CA THR A 16 -35.09 39.70 -1.15
C THR A 16 -33.69 40.31 -1.02
N SER A 17 -32.68 39.43 -0.85
CA SER A 17 -31.32 39.46 -1.43
C SER A 17 -30.32 40.55 -0.99
N PRO A 18 -29.00 40.45 -1.26
CA PRO A 18 -28.18 39.42 -1.96
C PRO A 18 -27.00 38.89 -1.08
N SER A 19 -26.23 37.84 -1.39
CA SER A 19 -25.01 37.87 -2.26
C SER A 19 -24.29 36.50 -2.18
N SER A 20 -23.85 35.96 -3.32
CA SER A 20 -22.76 34.95 -3.44
C SER A 20 -21.39 35.62 -3.19
N PRO A 21 -20.23 34.94 -2.94
CA PRO A 21 -19.74 33.75 -3.69
C PRO A 21 -18.88 32.72 -2.93
N ASP A 22 -18.40 31.72 -3.69
CA ASP A 22 -17.22 30.87 -3.49
C ASP A 22 -17.12 29.96 -2.26
N LEU A 23 -17.53 28.70 -2.43
CA LEU A 23 -16.97 27.58 -1.65
C LEU A 23 -15.75 27.03 -2.39
N ALA A 24 -14.59 27.53 -1.97
CA ALA A 24 -13.29 26.95 -2.27
C ALA A 24 -13.28 25.45 -1.90
N GLN A 25 -12.75 24.65 -2.82
CA GLN A 25 -12.42 23.25 -2.62
C GLN A 25 -11.29 23.15 -1.58
N THR A 26 -11.64 22.94 -0.32
CA THR A 26 -10.66 22.47 0.68
C THR A 26 -10.78 20.95 0.77
N GLY A 27 -9.93 20.25 0.02
CA GLY A 27 -9.51 18.92 0.43
C GLY A 27 -8.74 19.07 1.74
N LEU A 28 -9.10 18.30 2.76
CA LEU A 28 -8.26 18.18 3.95
C LEU A 28 -7.02 17.38 3.51
N ASP A 29 -5.94 18.09 3.23
CA ASP A 29 -4.67 17.53 2.78
C ASP A 29 -3.87 16.99 3.97
N CYS A 30 -3.31 15.79 3.80
CA CYS A 30 -2.68 15.01 4.88
C CYS A 30 -1.25 15.44 5.21
N HIS A 31 -0.77 16.55 4.63
CA HIS A 31 0.56 17.08 4.84
C HIS A 31 0.50 18.42 5.58
N SER A 32 0.42 18.33 6.90
CA SER A 32 0.85 19.41 7.78
C SER A 32 1.52 18.83 9.02
N HIS A 33 2.82 19.14 9.14
CA HIS A 33 3.69 19.08 10.32
C HIS A 33 4.68 17.90 10.37
N GLY A 34 5.74 18.08 9.56
CA GLY A 34 7.02 17.42 9.72
C GLY A 34 8.16 18.44 9.65
N GLU A 35 8.08 19.54 10.40
CA GLU A 35 9.22 20.44 10.62
C GLU A 35 9.24 20.92 12.08
N SER A 36 10.38 20.67 12.74
CA SER A 36 10.88 21.38 13.94
C SER A 36 10.10 21.24 15.25
N ALA A 37 10.33 20.14 15.98
CA ALA A 37 10.18 20.10 17.43
C ALA A 37 11.56 19.98 18.09
N ASN A 38 12.30 21.08 18.08
CA ASN A 38 13.42 21.30 18.99
C ASN A 38 13.13 22.61 19.74
N ALA A 39 13.21 22.55 21.08
CA ALA A 39 13.02 23.61 22.06
C ALA A 39 11.57 24.11 22.31
N ILE A 40 11.03 23.76 23.48
CA ILE A 40 10.61 24.69 24.54
C ILE A 40 10.63 23.87 25.85
N ILE A 41 11.69 24.03 26.63
CA ILE A 41 11.71 23.71 28.07
C ILE A 41 11.91 25.05 28.80
N GLY A 42 10.97 25.35 29.68
CA GLY A 42 11.22 25.97 30.99
C GLY A 42 11.67 27.42 31.05
N THR A 43 10.72 28.33 31.28
CA THR A 43 11.01 29.61 31.92
C THR A 43 10.63 29.52 33.39
N LEU A 44 11.59 29.31 34.28
CA LEU A 44 11.52 29.74 35.70
C LEU A 44 12.94 29.99 36.24
N GLY A 45 13.27 31.29 36.35
CA GLY A 45 14.07 31.92 37.40
C GLY A 45 15.46 31.36 37.75
N GLY A 46 16.51 32.06 37.33
CA GLY A 46 17.84 31.94 37.95
C GLY A 46 18.91 32.76 37.21
N ARG A 47 19.31 33.90 37.79
CA ARG A 47 20.46 34.71 37.33
C ARG A 47 21.76 33.90 37.47
N VAL A 48 22.73 34.11 36.56
CA VAL A 48 24.13 34.51 36.83
C VAL A 48 25.01 34.44 35.56
N GLN A 49 25.57 35.61 35.21
CA GLN A 49 26.88 35.95 34.61
C GLN A 49 27.46 35.23 33.37
N THR A 50 27.52 36.02 32.30
CA THR A 50 28.63 36.29 31.35
C THR A 50 29.93 35.47 31.42
N ALA A 51 30.33 34.90 30.28
CA ALA A 51 31.70 35.00 29.74
C ALA A 51 31.72 34.68 28.23
N SER A 52 32.31 35.59 27.46
CA SER A 52 32.66 35.50 26.05
C SER A 52 33.94 34.69 25.86
N VAL A 53 34.00 33.77 24.88
CA VAL A 53 35.24 33.44 24.17
C VAL A 53 34.96 33.19 22.69
N LEU A 54 35.84 33.76 21.88
CA LEU A 54 35.81 33.99 20.45
C LEU A 54 36.08 32.76 19.58
N SER A 55 35.52 32.85 18.38
CA SER A 55 35.95 32.34 17.07
C SER A 55 37.40 31.84 16.92
N ARG A 56 37.62 30.79 16.11
CA ARG A 56 38.33 30.89 14.81
C ARG A 56 38.59 29.53 14.11
N VAL A 57 38.51 29.59 12.76
CA VAL A 57 39.27 28.83 11.73
C VAL A 57 38.78 27.39 11.47
N GLY A 58 38.63 26.90 10.25
CA GLY A 58 38.90 27.44 8.91
C GLY A 58 38.61 26.36 7.86
N ALA A 59 38.21 26.80 6.67
CA ALA A 59 38.00 25.97 5.49
C ALA A 59 39.32 25.44 4.93
N VAL A 60 39.32 24.21 4.41
CA VAL A 60 40.31 23.75 3.42
C VAL A 60 39.57 22.98 2.32
N VAL A 61 39.77 23.47 1.10
CA VAL A 61 39.39 22.89 -0.18
C VAL A 61 40.60 22.15 -0.75
N GLY A 62 40.35 21.00 -1.41
CA GLY A 62 41.13 20.54 -2.56
C GLY A 62 42.19 19.47 -2.29
N ALA A 63 41.99 18.29 -2.90
CA ALA A 63 43.05 17.53 -3.56
C ALA A 63 42.43 16.45 -4.46
N GLU A 64 42.59 16.66 -5.77
CA GLU A 64 42.39 15.68 -6.83
C GLU A 64 43.52 14.64 -6.84
N SER A 65 43.19 13.38 -7.11
CA SER A 65 44.05 12.36 -7.73
C SER A 65 43.11 11.23 -8.21
N GLY A 66 43.13 10.69 -9.42
CA GLY A 66 44.19 10.59 -10.42
C GLY A 66 44.61 9.13 -10.57
N LEU A 67 43.75 8.25 -11.11
CA LEU A 67 44.10 6.87 -11.51
C LEU A 67 43.32 6.43 -12.78
N PRO A 68 43.86 5.46 -13.56
CA PRO A 68 43.78 5.50 -15.03
C PRO A 68 42.75 4.57 -15.69
N ARG A 69 42.40 4.93 -16.94
CA ARG A 69 41.67 4.12 -17.94
C ARG A 69 42.44 2.84 -18.30
N SER A 70 41.78 1.69 -18.26
CA SER A 70 42.05 0.61 -19.23
C SER A 70 40.87 -0.38 -19.36
N GLN A 71 40.62 -0.77 -20.62
CA GLN A 71 39.97 -2.00 -21.10
C GLN A 71 38.43 -2.10 -21.06
N LEU A 72 37.83 -1.61 -22.15
CA LEU A 72 36.59 -2.13 -22.72
C LEU A 72 36.88 -3.50 -23.36
N SER A 73 36.21 -4.56 -22.89
CA SER A 73 36.13 -5.83 -23.61
C SER A 73 34.70 -6.03 -24.11
N ALA A 74 34.63 -6.38 -25.39
CA ALA A 74 33.42 -6.70 -26.13
C ALA A 74 33.14 -8.22 -26.10
N SER A 75 31.95 -8.57 -26.59
CA SER A 75 31.39 -9.92 -26.78
C SER A 75 30.66 -10.48 -25.55
N SER A 76 29.50 -11.13 -25.68
CA SER A 76 29.02 -11.94 -26.80
C SER A 76 27.49 -12.11 -26.75
N ALA A 77 26.82 -11.82 -27.87
CA ALA A 77 25.45 -12.25 -28.14
C ALA A 77 25.45 -13.69 -28.70
N PRO A 78 24.45 -14.53 -28.38
CA PRO A 78 24.43 -15.92 -28.85
C PRO A 78 24.09 -16.01 -30.35
N ARG A 79 24.95 -16.74 -31.08
CA ARG A 79 24.76 -17.17 -32.47
C ARG A 79 23.67 -18.25 -32.55
N TRP A 80 22.79 -18.12 -33.53
CA TRP A 80 21.91 -19.19 -33.99
C TRP A 80 22.66 -20.06 -35.01
N PRO A 81 22.55 -21.41 -34.96
CA PRO A 81 23.28 -22.28 -35.88
C PRO A 81 22.62 -22.32 -37.26
N GLU A 82 23.44 -22.03 -38.27
CA GLU A 82 23.27 -22.41 -39.67
C GLU A 82 23.46 -23.93 -39.81
N SER A 83 22.50 -24.61 -40.45
CA SER A 83 22.70 -25.68 -41.44
C SER A 83 21.49 -26.62 -41.50
N TRP A 84 20.80 -26.60 -42.64
CA TRP A 84 20.20 -27.80 -43.22
C TRP A 84 20.56 -27.80 -44.69
N ASP A 85 21.55 -28.62 -45.01
CA ASP A 85 21.95 -29.00 -46.35
C ASP A 85 20.88 -29.91 -46.96
N LEU A 86 20.34 -29.55 -48.12
CA LEU A 86 19.71 -30.50 -49.04
C LEU A 86 20.20 -30.20 -50.45
N GLY A 87 21.26 -30.91 -50.84
CA GLY A 87 21.74 -30.97 -52.20
C GLY A 87 20.70 -31.58 -53.15
N GLY A 88 20.45 -30.90 -54.27
CA GLY A 88 19.56 -31.39 -55.32
C GLY A 88 19.55 -30.47 -56.54
N ARG A 89 20.55 -30.67 -57.42
CA ARG A 89 20.62 -30.33 -58.87
C ARG A 89 19.74 -29.16 -59.39
N VAL A 90 20.42 -28.07 -59.75
CA VAL A 90 19.88 -26.96 -60.56
C VAL A 90 19.62 -27.44 -62.00
N ALA A 91 18.39 -27.27 -62.49
CA ALA A 91 18.02 -27.33 -63.91
C ALA A 91 17.81 -25.90 -64.45
N PRO A 92 18.11 -25.61 -65.73
CA PRO A 92 18.06 -24.25 -66.28
C PRO A 92 16.62 -23.76 -66.50
N PRO A 93 16.40 -22.44 -66.68
CA PRO A 93 15.05 -21.87 -66.66
C PRO A 93 14.31 -22.25 -67.94
N VAL A 94 13.18 -22.95 -67.78
CA VAL A 94 12.23 -23.16 -68.88
C VAL A 94 11.33 -21.93 -68.93
N GLU A 95 11.60 -21.10 -69.92
CA GLU A 95 10.78 -19.99 -70.35
C GLU A 95 9.40 -20.50 -70.81
N ASN A 96 8.35 -19.74 -70.51
CA ASN A 96 6.95 -19.94 -70.91
C ASN A 96 6.20 -21.13 -70.29
N SER A 97 5.70 -20.92 -69.07
CA SER A 97 4.39 -21.44 -68.69
C SER A 97 3.62 -20.36 -67.92
N LYS A 98 2.41 -20.04 -68.40
CA LYS A 98 1.45 -19.18 -67.70
C LYS A 98 1.18 -19.78 -66.32
N TRP A 99 1.82 -19.24 -65.28
CA TRP A 99 1.38 -19.46 -63.91
C TRP A 99 0.01 -18.79 -63.76
N VAL A 100 -1.04 -19.59 -63.88
CA VAL A 100 -2.37 -19.24 -63.37
C VAL A 100 -2.29 -19.52 -61.87
N ALA A 101 -2.34 -18.47 -61.05
CA ALA A 101 -2.43 -18.61 -59.61
C ALA A 101 -3.61 -19.55 -59.29
N PRO A 102 -3.44 -20.58 -58.43
CA PRO A 102 -4.60 -21.31 -57.95
C PRO A 102 -5.52 -20.31 -57.25
N ASP A 103 -6.82 -20.39 -57.52
CA ASP A 103 -7.85 -19.61 -56.83
C ASP A 103 -7.68 -19.81 -55.33
N LEU A 104 -6.98 -18.88 -54.68
CA LEU A 104 -6.94 -18.80 -53.23
C LEU A 104 -8.39 -18.55 -52.79
N PRO A 105 -8.97 -19.38 -51.90
CA PRO A 105 -10.31 -19.13 -51.40
C PRO A 105 -10.40 -17.69 -50.89
N ARG A 106 -11.47 -16.99 -51.28
CA ARG A 106 -11.72 -15.55 -51.12
C ARG A 106 -11.77 -15.03 -49.67
N SER A 107 -11.24 -15.75 -48.70
CA SER A 107 -11.25 -15.36 -47.29
C SER A 107 -10.13 -16.02 -46.48
N TYR A 108 -8.87 -15.71 -46.79
CA TYR A 108 -7.90 -15.48 -45.72
C TYR A 108 -7.65 -13.97 -45.63
N ARG A 109 -8.71 -13.24 -45.27
CA ARG A 109 -8.55 -11.88 -44.77
C ARG A 109 -7.95 -12.06 -43.37
N VAL A 110 -6.64 -11.88 -43.23
CA VAL A 110 -6.09 -11.46 -41.95
C VAL A 110 -6.90 -10.20 -41.64
N SER A 111 -7.80 -10.28 -40.66
CA SER A 111 -8.56 -9.12 -40.20
C SER A 111 -7.51 -8.13 -39.71
N SER A 112 -7.11 -7.19 -40.58
CA SER A 112 -6.31 -6.05 -40.22
C SER A 112 -7.21 -5.22 -39.32
N VAL A 113 -7.19 -5.53 -38.03
CA VAL A 113 -7.86 -4.74 -37.03
C VAL A 113 -7.29 -3.33 -37.18
N ASP A 114 -8.16 -2.35 -37.46
CA ASP A 114 -7.71 -0.96 -37.66
C ASP A 114 -6.81 -0.53 -36.50
N PRO A 115 -5.62 0.01 -36.75
CA PRO A 115 -4.73 0.42 -35.66
C PRO A 115 -5.42 1.49 -34.82
N LEU A 116 -5.25 1.42 -33.50
CA LEU A 116 -5.75 2.49 -32.64
C LEU A 116 -4.96 3.78 -32.88
N PRO A 117 -5.54 4.96 -32.64
CA PRO A 117 -4.78 6.19 -32.58
C PRO A 117 -3.64 6.12 -31.55
N PRO A 118 -2.43 6.64 -31.83
CA PRO A 118 -1.32 6.66 -30.88
C PRO A 118 -1.67 7.22 -29.49
N ALA A 119 -2.55 8.22 -29.41
CA ALA A 119 -3.00 8.84 -28.15
C ALA A 119 -3.77 7.91 -27.19
N LEU A 120 -4.28 6.78 -27.69
CA LEU A 120 -5.03 5.79 -26.91
C LEU A 120 -4.17 4.57 -26.51
N HIS A 121 -2.92 4.52 -26.96
CA HIS A 121 -2.03 3.41 -26.64
C HIS A 121 -1.54 3.48 -25.19
N GLY A 122 -1.39 2.32 -24.58
CA GLY A 122 -0.74 2.23 -23.27
C GLY A 122 -1.57 2.84 -22.14
N ARG A 123 -2.88 3.00 -22.28
CA ARG A 123 -3.76 3.38 -21.16
C ARG A 123 -5.16 2.82 -21.36
N ALA A 124 -5.94 2.77 -20.29
CA ALA A 124 -7.38 2.71 -20.45
C ALA A 124 -7.90 4.05 -20.99
N PHE A 125 -8.94 3.94 -21.82
CA PHE A 125 -9.66 5.06 -22.39
C PHE A 125 -11.14 4.76 -22.41
N THR A 126 -11.95 5.81 -22.37
CA THR A 126 -13.40 5.71 -22.44
C THR A 126 -13.87 5.48 -23.87
N VAL A 127 -15.03 4.85 -24.02
CA VAL A 127 -15.70 4.74 -25.33
C VAL A 127 -16.01 6.12 -25.90
N ALA A 128 -16.24 7.15 -25.07
CA ALA A 128 -16.46 8.52 -25.52
C ALA A 128 -15.18 9.13 -26.11
N GLU A 129 -14.05 9.07 -25.40
CA GLU A 129 -12.73 9.52 -25.89
C GLU A 129 -12.37 8.83 -27.22
N ALA A 130 -12.64 7.53 -27.34
CA ALA A 130 -12.37 6.80 -28.58
C ALA A 130 -13.22 7.28 -29.75
N ARG A 131 -14.49 7.62 -29.50
CA ARG A 131 -15.39 8.17 -30.53
C ARG A 131 -14.97 9.57 -30.96
N GLU A 132 -14.51 10.41 -30.04
CA GLU A 132 -13.92 11.72 -30.34
C GLU A 132 -12.66 11.58 -31.21
N ALA A 133 -11.88 10.52 -30.98
CA ALA A 133 -10.73 10.14 -31.81
C ALA A 133 -11.10 9.36 -33.09
N ALA A 134 -12.38 9.37 -33.51
CA ALA A 134 -12.90 8.71 -34.70
C ALA A 134 -12.70 7.18 -34.76
N VAL A 135 -12.55 6.51 -33.61
CA VAL A 135 -12.47 5.04 -33.54
C VAL A 135 -13.85 4.43 -33.79
N THR A 136 -13.92 3.47 -34.72
CA THR A 136 -15.17 2.81 -35.09
C THR A 136 -15.68 1.86 -34.01
N GLN A 137 -16.99 1.61 -33.98
CA GLN A 137 -17.60 0.64 -33.07
C GLN A 137 -17.04 -0.78 -33.28
N SER A 138 -16.80 -1.17 -34.54
CA SER A 138 -16.17 -2.46 -34.86
C SER A 138 -14.79 -2.60 -34.22
N ARG A 139 -13.98 -1.53 -34.23
CA ARG A 139 -12.68 -1.52 -33.57
C ARG A 139 -12.77 -1.63 -32.05
N LEU A 140 -13.76 -0.96 -31.44
CA LEU A 140 -14.02 -1.02 -29.99
C LEU A 140 -14.51 -2.40 -29.52
N ASP A 141 -15.10 -3.18 -30.43
CA ASP A 141 -15.59 -4.54 -30.14
C ASP A 141 -14.56 -5.64 -30.40
N ALA A 142 -13.41 -5.29 -30.99
CA ALA A 142 -12.32 -6.20 -31.24
C ALA A 142 -11.81 -6.87 -29.94
N ARG A 143 -11.42 -8.14 -30.08
CA ARG A 143 -11.09 -9.02 -28.94
C ARG A 143 -9.72 -8.73 -28.31
N ASP A 144 -8.87 -7.99 -29.00
CA ASP A 144 -7.56 -7.56 -28.51
C ASP A 144 -7.65 -6.41 -27.48
N LEU A 145 -8.82 -5.77 -27.36
CA LEU A 145 -9.05 -4.74 -26.34
C LEU A 145 -9.62 -5.34 -25.07
N ALA A 146 -8.86 -5.18 -23.99
CA ALA A 146 -9.34 -5.46 -22.64
C ALA A 146 -10.51 -4.54 -22.28
N ARG A 147 -11.35 -5.01 -21.35
CA ARG A 147 -12.53 -4.29 -20.84
C ARG A 147 -12.43 -4.16 -19.32
N PRO A 148 -11.58 -3.25 -18.80
CA PRO A 148 -11.34 -3.10 -17.35
C PRO A 148 -12.60 -2.71 -16.57
N GLY A 149 -13.57 -2.10 -17.23
CA GLY A 149 -14.85 -1.72 -16.65
C GLY A 149 -15.86 -1.32 -17.72
N TRP A 150 -17.09 -1.07 -17.32
CA TRP A 150 -18.16 -0.75 -18.24
C TRP A 150 -17.89 0.57 -19.00
N GLY A 151 -17.81 0.54 -20.33
CA GLY A 151 -17.49 1.74 -21.12
C GLY A 151 -16.01 2.14 -21.14
N LEU A 152 -15.11 1.29 -20.62
CA LEU A 152 -13.67 1.39 -20.80
C LEU A 152 -13.15 0.38 -21.81
N ARG A 153 -12.10 0.77 -22.52
CA ARG A 153 -11.26 -0.11 -23.33
C ARG A 153 -9.80 0.14 -22.99
N SER A 154 -8.97 -0.87 -23.16
CA SER A 154 -7.52 -0.76 -22.97
C SER A 154 -6.81 -1.72 -23.90
N THR A 155 -5.65 -1.31 -24.41
CA THR A 155 -4.74 -2.21 -25.14
C THR A 155 -3.95 -3.14 -24.21
N ARG A 156 -4.18 -3.04 -22.90
CA ARG A 156 -3.52 -3.83 -21.86
C ARG A 156 -4.56 -4.36 -20.88
N SER A 157 -4.37 -5.59 -20.41
CA SER A 157 -5.14 -6.15 -19.31
C SER A 157 -4.42 -5.86 -17.99
N ALA A 158 -5.13 -5.27 -17.03
CA ALA A 158 -4.60 -5.09 -15.68
C ALA A 158 -4.29 -6.44 -15.03
N ARG A 159 -3.07 -6.57 -14.49
CA ARG A 159 -2.59 -7.75 -13.75
C ARG A 159 -2.48 -7.48 -12.25
N THR A 160 -2.46 -6.20 -11.88
CA THR A 160 -2.35 -5.75 -10.48
C THR A 160 -3.51 -4.83 -10.13
N LEU A 161 -3.77 -4.69 -8.83
CA LEU A 161 -4.76 -3.74 -8.33
C LEU A 161 -4.44 -2.30 -8.77
N ASP A 162 -3.18 -1.88 -8.73
CA ASP A 162 -2.79 -0.52 -9.11
C ASP A 162 -3.08 -0.22 -10.58
N GLU A 163 -2.84 -1.19 -11.47
CA GLU A 163 -3.21 -1.06 -12.88
C GLU A 163 -4.73 -0.96 -13.04
N HIS A 164 -5.48 -1.83 -12.36
CA HIS A 164 -6.94 -1.82 -12.45
C HIS A 164 -7.55 -0.53 -11.87
N ALA A 165 -7.02 -0.04 -10.75
CA ALA A 165 -7.42 1.22 -10.14
C ALA A 165 -7.09 2.41 -11.05
N ARG A 166 -5.92 2.42 -11.71
CA ARG A 166 -5.57 3.44 -12.72
C ARG A 166 -6.52 3.42 -13.92
N ASP A 167 -6.85 2.23 -14.42
CA ASP A 167 -7.78 2.08 -15.53
C ASP A 167 -9.17 2.63 -15.16
N LEU A 168 -9.64 2.35 -13.95
CA LEU A 168 -10.92 2.85 -13.46
C LEU A 168 -10.89 4.34 -13.10
N ALA A 169 -9.76 4.89 -12.66
CA ALA A 169 -9.66 6.30 -12.29
C ALA A 169 -10.02 7.25 -13.46
N ALA A 170 -9.78 6.84 -14.71
CA ALA A 170 -10.11 7.61 -15.91
C ALA A 170 -11.62 7.91 -16.09
N VAL A 171 -12.48 7.17 -15.40
CA VAL A 171 -13.96 7.28 -15.48
C VAL A 171 -14.60 7.62 -14.15
N LEU A 172 -13.81 7.78 -13.10
CA LEU A 172 -14.32 8.21 -11.81
C LEU A 172 -14.52 9.73 -11.83
N PRO A 173 -15.58 10.27 -11.20
CA PRO A 173 -15.74 11.70 -11.02
C PRO A 173 -14.54 12.30 -10.28
N GLN A 174 -14.19 13.55 -10.59
CA GLN A 174 -13.08 14.27 -9.94
C GLN A 174 -13.18 14.32 -8.41
N GLY A 175 -14.41 14.28 -7.88
CA GLY A 175 -14.72 14.21 -6.44
C GLY A 175 -14.85 12.80 -5.87
N ALA A 176 -14.18 11.79 -6.45
CA ALA A 176 -14.12 10.43 -5.93
C ALA A 176 -12.71 10.08 -5.42
N ALA A 177 -12.63 9.11 -4.50
CA ALA A 177 -11.37 8.55 -4.02
C ALA A 177 -11.51 7.04 -3.74
N PHE A 178 -10.42 6.29 -3.89
CA PHE A 178 -10.35 4.90 -3.45
C PHE A 178 -10.35 4.83 -1.92
N SER A 179 -11.06 3.86 -1.35
CA SER A 179 -11.30 3.74 0.10
C SER A 179 -11.29 2.27 0.55
N HIS A 180 -11.54 2.01 1.83
CA HIS A 180 -11.73 0.66 2.39
C HIS A 180 -10.62 -0.34 1.99
N LEU A 181 -10.97 -1.53 1.50
CA LEU A 181 -9.99 -2.57 1.10
C LEU A 181 -9.12 -2.11 -0.07
N THR A 182 -9.68 -1.34 -1.01
CA THR A 182 -8.91 -0.83 -2.14
C THR A 182 -7.84 0.16 -1.69
N ALA A 183 -8.20 1.12 -0.84
CA ALA A 183 -7.24 2.04 -0.25
C ALA A 183 -6.18 1.30 0.57
N ALA A 184 -6.58 0.38 1.45
CA ALA A 184 -5.65 -0.41 2.27
C ALA A 184 -4.61 -1.17 1.42
N ARG A 185 -5.03 -1.78 0.31
CA ARG A 185 -4.12 -2.48 -0.61
C ARG A 185 -3.24 -1.53 -1.43
N LEU A 186 -3.75 -0.35 -1.80
CA LEU A 186 -2.93 0.70 -2.40
C LEU A 186 -1.89 1.22 -1.39
N TRP A 187 -2.24 1.30 -0.11
CA TRP A 187 -1.30 1.57 0.98
C TRP A 187 -0.35 0.41 1.29
N ARG A 188 -0.44 -0.72 0.58
CA ARG A 188 0.36 -1.93 0.84
C ARG A 188 0.21 -2.43 2.28
N LEU A 189 -1.00 -2.31 2.85
CA LEU A 189 -1.26 -2.91 4.14
C LEU A 189 -1.36 -4.43 4.01
N PRO A 190 -0.84 -5.18 5.00
CA PRO A 190 -1.11 -6.60 5.09
C PRO A 190 -2.59 -6.84 5.36
N LEU A 191 -3.22 -7.66 4.53
CA LEU A 191 -4.62 -8.05 4.65
C LEU A 191 -4.74 -9.56 4.47
N PRO A 192 -5.75 -10.22 5.07
CA PRO A 192 -5.91 -11.67 5.02
C PRO A 192 -6.21 -12.19 3.60
N THR A 193 -6.80 -11.35 2.74
CA THR A 193 -7.16 -11.75 1.37
C THR A 193 -6.41 -10.94 0.32
N ARG A 194 -5.87 -11.66 -0.67
CA ARG A 194 -5.33 -11.06 -1.89
C ARG A 194 -6.46 -10.53 -2.74
N TRP A 195 -6.19 -9.45 -3.47
CA TRP A 195 -7.14 -8.93 -4.45
C TRP A 195 -7.23 -9.88 -5.65
N ALA A 196 -8.44 -10.05 -6.17
CA ALA A 196 -8.72 -10.74 -7.42
C ALA A 196 -9.28 -9.76 -8.44
N LEU A 197 -9.00 -9.95 -9.73
CA LEU A 197 -9.48 -9.06 -10.80
C LEU A 197 -11.02 -8.95 -10.85
N THR A 198 -11.73 -9.96 -10.36
CA THR A 198 -13.20 -9.97 -10.25
C THR A 198 -13.73 -9.21 -9.03
N GLU A 199 -12.87 -8.86 -8.08
CA GLU A 199 -13.25 -8.11 -6.88
C GLU A 199 -13.46 -6.65 -7.24
N PRO A 200 -14.64 -6.07 -6.94
CA PRO A 200 -14.90 -4.66 -7.22
C PRO A 200 -14.00 -3.75 -6.38
N VAL A 201 -13.62 -2.61 -6.95
CA VAL A 201 -12.86 -1.58 -6.21
C VAL A 201 -13.78 -0.73 -5.36
N ASP A 202 -13.35 -0.40 -4.16
CA ASP A 202 -14.06 0.46 -3.21
C ASP A 202 -13.78 1.92 -3.53
N VAL A 203 -14.83 2.66 -3.90
CA VAL A 203 -14.75 4.07 -4.27
C VAL A 203 -15.73 4.88 -3.44
N LEU A 204 -15.27 5.98 -2.89
CA LEU A 204 -16.02 6.87 -2.03
C LEU A 204 -16.28 8.18 -2.77
N SER A 205 -17.53 8.64 -2.79
CA SER A 205 -17.96 9.86 -3.47
C SER A 205 -18.61 10.87 -2.53
N ARG A 206 -18.64 12.15 -2.97
CA ARG A 206 -19.48 13.19 -2.37
C ARG A 206 -20.95 12.89 -2.70
N GLY A 207 -21.81 12.80 -1.69
CA GLY A 207 -23.24 12.50 -1.87
C GLY A 207 -23.57 11.03 -2.16
N THR A 208 -24.24 10.76 -3.30
CA THR A 208 -24.76 9.43 -3.63
C THR A 208 -23.63 8.46 -3.97
N PRO A 209 -23.62 7.23 -3.43
CA PRO A 209 -22.66 6.20 -3.81
C PRO A 209 -22.65 5.95 -5.32
N LEU A 210 -21.45 5.85 -5.90
CA LEU A 210 -21.30 5.58 -7.33
C LEU A 210 -21.87 4.19 -7.69
N ARG A 211 -22.77 4.15 -8.68
CA ARG A 211 -23.34 2.91 -9.21
C ARG A 211 -22.66 2.57 -10.54
N ARG A 212 -21.67 1.68 -10.50
CA ARG A 212 -20.90 1.30 -11.68
C ARG A 212 -20.43 -0.15 -11.56
N ALA A 213 -20.49 -0.90 -12.67
CA ALA A 213 -19.99 -2.27 -12.70
C ALA A 213 -18.48 -2.30 -12.39
N GLY A 214 -18.06 -3.22 -11.51
CA GLY A 214 -16.68 -3.30 -11.01
C GLY A 214 -16.36 -2.30 -9.89
N VAL A 215 -17.31 -1.48 -9.46
CA VAL A 215 -17.12 -0.50 -8.37
C VAL A 215 -18.11 -0.77 -7.24
N ARG A 216 -17.58 -0.88 -6.02
CA ARG A 216 -18.36 -0.81 -4.79
C ARG A 216 -18.37 0.65 -4.32
N GLY A 217 -19.49 1.33 -4.57
CA GLY A 217 -19.67 2.72 -4.19
C GLY A 217 -19.97 2.91 -2.70
N HIS A 218 -19.29 3.88 -2.08
CA HIS A 218 -19.47 4.34 -0.71
C HIS A 218 -19.77 5.84 -0.69
N ARG A 219 -20.36 6.34 0.39
CA ARG A 219 -20.66 7.77 0.59
C ARG A 219 -19.83 8.38 1.71
N GLY A 220 -19.69 9.70 1.69
CA GLY A 220 -19.17 10.48 2.82
C GLY A 220 -17.75 11.02 2.62
N LEU A 221 -17.35 11.33 1.38
CA LEU A 221 -15.99 11.78 1.09
C LEU A 221 -15.68 13.12 1.77
N ASP A 222 -16.71 13.93 1.97
CA ASP A 222 -16.61 15.22 2.67
C ASP A 222 -16.17 15.09 4.14
N LEU A 223 -16.21 13.88 4.71
CA LEU A 223 -15.79 13.56 6.07
C LEU A 223 -14.46 12.80 6.12
N ARG A 224 -13.74 12.73 5.00
CA ARG A 224 -12.56 11.89 4.83
C ARG A 224 -11.42 12.72 4.26
N GLU A 225 -10.28 12.69 4.93
CA GLU A 225 -9.02 13.20 4.39
C GLU A 225 -8.57 12.29 3.24
N VAL A 226 -8.08 12.91 2.15
CA VAL A 226 -7.72 12.22 0.90
C VAL A 226 -6.38 12.75 0.42
N GLU A 227 -5.54 11.87 -0.10
CA GLU A 227 -4.26 12.23 -0.70
C GLU A 227 -4.06 11.53 -2.04
N VAL A 228 -2.99 11.90 -2.75
CA VAL A 228 -2.62 11.29 -4.04
C VAL A 228 -1.49 10.30 -3.82
N LEU A 229 -1.81 9.01 -3.92
CA LEU A 229 -0.85 7.92 -3.82
C LEU A 229 -0.62 7.31 -5.21
N ARG A 230 0.60 7.48 -5.75
CA ARG A 230 0.98 6.97 -7.09
C ARG A 230 0.00 7.39 -8.20
N GLY A 231 -0.44 8.64 -8.17
CA GLY A 231 -1.37 9.22 -9.14
C GLY A 231 -2.84 8.87 -8.91
N LEU A 232 -3.19 8.17 -7.82
CA LEU A 232 -4.56 7.80 -7.47
C LEU A 232 -5.02 8.59 -6.24
N ARG A 233 -6.25 9.13 -6.26
CA ARG A 233 -6.87 9.71 -5.06
C ARG A 233 -7.26 8.59 -4.11
N VAL A 234 -6.72 8.58 -2.90
CA VAL A 234 -6.94 7.52 -1.90
C VAL A 234 -7.23 8.17 -0.54
N THR A 235 -8.13 7.59 0.25
CA THR A 235 -8.31 8.01 1.64
C THR A 235 -6.99 7.92 2.41
N CYS A 236 -6.71 8.90 3.26
CA CYS A 236 -5.49 8.89 4.09
C CYS A 236 -5.50 7.74 5.11
N PRO A 237 -4.38 7.47 5.81
CA PRO A 237 -4.24 6.30 6.69
C PRO A 237 -5.35 6.15 7.74
N VAL A 238 -5.64 7.20 8.51
CA VAL A 238 -6.65 7.14 9.60
C VAL A 238 -8.07 6.88 9.06
N PRO A 239 -8.56 7.62 8.04
CA PRO A 239 -9.84 7.29 7.43
C PRO A 239 -9.87 5.89 6.79
N THR A 240 -8.79 5.46 6.12
CA THR A 240 -8.68 4.11 5.54
C THR A 240 -8.84 3.03 6.62
N TRP A 241 -8.11 3.16 7.73
CA TRP A 241 -8.19 2.23 8.84
C TRP A 241 -9.58 2.21 9.50
N THR A 242 -10.20 3.37 9.65
CA THR A 242 -11.59 3.51 10.14
C THR A 242 -12.58 2.79 9.22
N ASP A 243 -12.43 2.97 7.90
CA ASP A 243 -13.28 2.34 6.90
C ASP A 243 -13.14 0.81 6.89
N LEU A 244 -11.94 0.27 7.11
CA LEU A 244 -11.70 -1.18 7.22
C LEU A 244 -12.55 -1.83 8.32
N ALA A 245 -12.83 -1.14 9.41
CA ALA A 245 -13.65 -1.70 10.48
C ALA A 245 -15.11 -1.94 10.08
N THR A 246 -15.57 -1.30 9.01
CA THR A 246 -16.93 -1.50 8.48
C THR A 246 -17.04 -2.73 7.57
N VAL A 247 -15.90 -3.21 7.06
CA VAL A 247 -15.77 -4.34 6.13
C VAL A 247 -16.13 -5.64 6.85
N ALA A 248 -16.98 -6.44 6.21
CA ALA A 248 -17.36 -7.76 6.68
C ALA A 248 -16.19 -8.74 6.48
N GLY A 249 -15.99 -9.65 7.43
CA GLY A 249 -14.91 -10.64 7.38
C GLY A 249 -13.57 -10.18 7.95
N LEU A 250 -13.36 -8.89 8.22
CA LEU A 250 -12.18 -8.42 8.97
C LEU A 250 -12.43 -8.50 10.48
N SER A 251 -11.51 -9.15 11.19
CA SER A 251 -11.47 -9.28 12.64
C SER A 251 -10.88 -8.03 13.32
N VAL A 252 -10.84 -8.03 14.66
CA VAL A 252 -10.08 -7.01 15.41
C VAL A 252 -8.59 -7.17 15.16
N GLU A 253 -8.09 -8.40 15.15
CA GLU A 253 -6.68 -8.70 14.84
C GLU A 253 -6.25 -8.14 13.48
N ASP A 254 -7.07 -8.30 12.44
CA ASP A 254 -6.78 -7.73 11.11
C ASP A 254 -6.65 -6.20 11.14
N LEU A 255 -7.47 -5.53 11.96
CA LEU A 255 -7.38 -4.09 12.16
C LEU A 255 -6.13 -3.71 12.96
N VAL A 256 -5.74 -4.49 13.97
CA VAL A 256 -4.50 -4.26 14.71
C VAL A 256 -3.31 -4.41 13.77
N ILE A 257 -3.26 -5.46 12.96
CA ILE A 257 -2.21 -5.69 11.96
C ILE A 257 -2.10 -4.52 10.97
N ALA A 258 -3.25 -4.04 10.44
CA ALA A 258 -3.26 -2.88 9.55
C ALA A 258 -2.85 -1.58 10.26
N GLY A 259 -3.26 -1.40 11.51
CA GLY A 259 -2.92 -0.25 12.35
C GLY A 259 -1.45 -0.21 12.73
N ASP A 260 -0.88 -1.34 13.14
CA ASP A 260 0.55 -1.53 13.42
C ASP A 260 1.38 -1.19 12.19
N ALA A 261 0.98 -1.69 11.00
CA ALA A 261 1.68 -1.39 9.75
C ALA A 261 1.71 0.12 9.43
N PHE A 262 0.65 0.86 9.75
CA PHE A 262 0.66 2.32 9.63
C PHE A 262 1.51 2.98 10.71
N ALA A 263 1.33 2.61 11.98
CA ALA A 263 2.04 3.18 13.12
C ALA A 263 3.56 2.94 13.06
N THR A 264 4.00 1.80 12.52
CA THR A 264 5.42 1.50 12.30
C THR A 264 6.03 2.37 11.22
N ARG A 265 5.28 2.73 10.17
CA ARG A 265 5.75 3.61 9.09
C ARG A 265 5.81 5.06 9.51
N ASP A 266 4.87 5.48 10.35
CA ASP A 266 4.81 6.82 10.94
C ASP A 266 4.28 6.74 12.37
N ARG A 267 5.17 7.00 13.33
CA ARG A 267 4.84 6.98 14.77
C ARG A 267 3.75 8.00 15.14
N GLY A 268 3.62 9.10 14.39
CA GLY A 268 2.56 10.08 14.58
C GLY A 268 1.16 9.50 14.34
N LEU A 269 1.04 8.47 13.48
CA LEU A 269 -0.23 7.80 13.24
C LEU A 269 -0.70 6.99 14.44
N LEU A 270 0.18 6.49 15.31
CA LEU A 270 -0.24 5.72 16.50
C LEU A 270 -1.23 6.52 17.36
N ILE A 271 -0.89 7.77 17.65
CA ILE A 271 -1.73 8.67 18.45
C ILE A 271 -3.05 8.98 17.72
N ARG A 272 -2.98 9.26 16.40
CA ARG A 272 -4.18 9.59 15.61
C ARG A 272 -5.14 8.39 15.48
N LEU A 273 -4.61 7.17 15.35
CA LEU A 273 -5.41 5.94 15.31
C LEU A 273 -6.09 5.67 16.66
N ALA A 274 -5.36 5.89 17.77
CA ALA A 274 -5.93 5.79 19.12
C ALA A 274 -7.10 6.78 19.33
N GLN A 275 -6.91 8.04 18.94
CA GLN A 275 -7.96 9.07 18.99
C GLN A 275 -9.17 8.70 18.12
N ALA A 276 -8.93 8.23 16.89
CA ALA A 276 -10.00 7.79 16.00
C ALA A 276 -10.81 6.63 16.60
N GLY A 277 -10.16 5.66 17.26
CA GLY A 277 -10.85 4.56 17.95
C GLY A 277 -11.73 5.01 19.11
N GLY A 278 -11.30 6.04 19.85
CA GLY A 278 -12.06 6.64 20.95
C GLY A 278 -13.28 7.46 20.49
N GLY A 279 -13.12 8.23 19.40
CA GLY A 279 -14.15 9.13 18.86
C GLY A 279 -15.13 8.51 17.86
N SER A 280 -14.92 7.27 17.42
CA SER A 280 -15.69 6.67 16.32
C SER A 280 -17.13 6.29 16.70
N GLY A 281 -18.10 6.93 16.03
CA GLY A 281 -19.50 6.49 15.98
C GLY A 281 -19.79 5.52 14.82
N GLY A 282 -20.94 4.84 14.85
CA GLY A 282 -21.45 4.08 13.70
C GLY A 282 -21.00 2.60 13.61
N ARG A 283 -21.10 2.04 12.40
CA ARG A 283 -20.78 0.63 12.09
C ARG A 283 -19.28 0.40 12.28
N GLY A 284 -18.90 -0.72 12.89
CA GLY A 284 -17.50 -1.05 13.13
C GLY A 284 -16.88 -0.43 14.39
N ARG A 285 -17.58 0.49 15.08
CA ARG A 285 -17.06 1.19 16.28
C ARG A 285 -16.47 0.27 17.36
N ARG A 286 -17.12 -0.87 17.62
CA ARG A 286 -16.64 -1.83 18.64
C ARG A 286 -15.29 -2.44 18.23
N LYS A 287 -15.13 -2.78 16.94
CA LYS A 287 -13.87 -3.29 16.41
C LYS A 287 -12.78 -2.23 16.44
N LEU A 288 -13.09 -0.98 16.08
CA LEU A 288 -12.13 0.13 16.13
C LEU A 288 -11.62 0.42 17.53
N ARG A 289 -12.51 0.47 18.51
CA ARG A 289 -12.12 0.72 19.90
C ARG A 289 -11.18 -0.36 20.42
N ALA A 290 -11.57 -1.63 20.25
CA ALA A 290 -10.73 -2.76 20.65
C ALA A 290 -9.37 -2.75 19.92
N ALA A 291 -9.36 -2.46 18.61
CA ALA A 291 -8.11 -2.41 17.86
C ALA A 291 -7.23 -1.22 18.30
N ALA A 292 -7.80 -0.04 18.55
CA ALA A 292 -7.07 1.16 18.96
C ALA A 292 -6.29 0.97 20.27
N GLU A 293 -6.83 0.20 21.22
CA GLU A 293 -6.15 -0.14 22.47
C GLU A 293 -4.94 -1.07 22.26
N LEU A 294 -4.97 -1.85 21.18
CA LEU A 294 -4.00 -2.91 20.90
C LEU A 294 -2.95 -2.51 19.85
N VAL A 295 -3.18 -1.46 19.05
CA VAL A 295 -2.22 -1.01 18.03
C VAL A 295 -0.93 -0.51 18.69
N ARG A 296 0.20 -0.87 18.10
CA ARG A 296 1.55 -0.48 18.50
C ARG A 296 2.39 -0.11 17.28
N SER A 297 3.32 0.83 17.47
CA SER A 297 4.40 1.04 16.50
C SER A 297 5.52 0.04 16.78
N GLY A 298 6.13 -0.51 15.73
CA GLY A 298 7.31 -1.36 15.83
C GLY A 298 7.05 -2.83 15.53
N SER A 299 5.85 -3.24 15.14
CA SER A 299 5.66 -4.57 14.52
C SER A 299 6.03 -4.49 13.03
N GLY A 300 6.96 -5.32 12.60
CA GLY A 300 7.50 -5.39 11.24
C GLY A 300 6.68 -6.29 10.29
N SER A 301 5.89 -7.21 10.85
CA SER A 301 5.10 -8.16 10.07
C SER A 301 3.77 -8.53 10.74
N PRO A 302 2.80 -9.07 9.98
CA PRO A 302 1.54 -9.56 10.56
C PRO A 302 1.75 -10.63 11.63
N MET A 303 2.78 -11.46 11.46
CA MET A 303 3.09 -12.54 12.39
C MET A 303 3.71 -12.02 13.68
N GLU A 304 4.53 -10.97 13.61
CA GLU A 304 4.99 -10.27 14.81
C GLU A 304 3.81 -9.66 15.60
N THR A 305 2.86 -9.03 14.91
CA THR A 305 1.65 -8.50 15.60
C THR A 305 0.87 -9.64 16.27
N ARG A 306 0.71 -10.79 15.60
CA ARG A 306 0.02 -11.96 16.18
C ARG A 306 0.76 -12.52 17.40
N ALA A 307 2.08 -12.66 17.33
CA ALA A 307 2.89 -13.09 18.47
C ALA A 307 2.71 -12.15 19.66
N ARG A 308 2.81 -10.83 19.42
CA ARG A 308 2.57 -9.81 20.45
C ARG A 308 1.20 -9.91 21.10
N LEU A 309 0.15 -10.08 20.30
CA LEU A 309 -1.21 -10.25 20.81
C LEU A 309 -1.34 -11.53 21.64
N ALA A 310 -0.70 -12.62 21.21
CA ALA A 310 -0.67 -13.87 21.97
C ALA A 310 0.03 -13.69 23.32
N PHE A 311 1.15 -12.97 23.38
CA PHE A 311 1.83 -12.63 24.66
C PHE A 311 0.90 -11.85 25.60
N GLY A 312 0.18 -10.86 25.07
CA GLY A 312 -0.80 -10.08 25.84
C GLY A 312 -1.97 -10.94 26.35
N HIS A 313 -2.47 -11.87 25.54
CA HIS A 313 -3.50 -12.83 25.96
C HIS A 313 -3.01 -13.76 27.08
N ALA A 314 -1.73 -14.15 27.04
CA ALA A 314 -1.06 -14.90 28.09
C ALA A 314 -0.66 -14.06 29.31
N ARG A 315 -1.00 -12.75 29.33
CA ARG A 315 -0.68 -11.80 30.42
C ARG A 315 0.81 -11.63 30.70
N LEU A 316 1.65 -11.86 29.69
CA LEU A 316 3.06 -11.50 29.79
C LEU A 316 3.21 -9.97 29.81
N PRO A 317 4.27 -9.42 30.44
CA PRO A 317 4.62 -8.02 30.28
C PRO A 317 4.75 -7.67 28.79
N GLU A 318 4.43 -6.44 28.41
CA GLU A 318 4.53 -6.02 27.01
C GLU A 318 6.02 -5.89 26.60
N PRO A 319 6.50 -6.62 25.57
CA PRO A 319 7.89 -6.53 25.14
C PRO A 319 8.17 -5.22 24.39
N GLU A 320 9.42 -4.78 24.42
CA GLU A 320 9.92 -3.80 23.45
C GLU A 320 9.93 -4.43 22.06
N LEU A 321 9.30 -3.75 21.09
CA LEU A 321 9.17 -4.25 19.71
C LEU A 321 10.30 -3.75 18.82
N ASN A 322 10.84 -4.64 17.99
CA ASN A 322 11.90 -4.31 17.03
C ASN A 322 13.07 -3.56 17.71
N ALA A 323 13.38 -3.97 18.94
CA ALA A 323 14.28 -3.27 19.83
C ALA A 323 15.73 -3.49 19.42
N THR A 324 16.57 -2.48 19.68
CA THR A 324 18.01 -2.60 19.46
C THR A 324 18.71 -3.01 20.75
N VAL A 325 19.58 -4.01 20.63
CA VAL A 325 20.46 -4.49 21.68
C VAL A 325 21.88 -3.99 21.38
N TYR A 326 22.52 -3.43 22.40
CA TYR A 326 23.89 -2.92 22.34
C TYR A 326 24.76 -3.72 23.30
N ALA A 327 26.05 -3.83 22.99
CA ALA A 327 27.05 -4.34 23.90
C ALA A 327 27.39 -3.31 24.99
N GLU A 328 28.15 -3.73 25.99
CA GLU A 328 28.53 -2.87 27.14
C GLU A 328 29.37 -1.66 26.74
N ASP A 329 30.16 -1.77 25.67
CA ASP A 329 30.95 -0.68 25.07
C ASP A 329 30.13 0.22 24.13
N GLY A 330 28.82 -0.04 23.99
CA GLY A 330 27.89 0.72 23.17
C GLY A 330 27.80 0.31 21.70
N HIS A 331 28.53 -0.72 21.24
CA HIS A 331 28.41 -1.16 19.85
C HIS A 331 27.07 -1.85 19.59
N PHE A 332 26.51 -1.64 18.40
CA PHE A 332 25.29 -2.30 17.94
C PHE A 332 25.51 -3.81 17.81
N LEU A 333 24.65 -4.62 18.45
CA LEU A 333 24.70 -6.07 18.33
C LEU A 333 23.64 -6.58 17.35
N ALA A 334 22.38 -6.26 17.64
CA ALA A 334 21.26 -6.78 16.89
C ALA A 334 20.02 -5.89 17.05
N ARG A 335 19.16 -5.94 16.05
CA ARG A 335 17.76 -5.58 16.17
C ARG A 335 16.95 -6.86 16.27
N VAL A 336 16.07 -6.95 17.25
CA VAL A 336 15.33 -8.18 17.60
C VAL A 336 13.84 -7.89 17.68
N ASP A 337 12.99 -8.86 17.34
CA ASP A 337 11.55 -8.64 17.17
C ASP A 337 10.86 -8.29 18.49
N PHE A 338 11.17 -9.04 19.56
CA PHE A 338 10.63 -8.83 20.90
C PHE A 338 11.74 -8.90 21.95
N LEU A 339 11.72 -7.95 22.87
CA LEU A 339 12.72 -7.84 23.93
C LEU A 339 12.06 -7.56 25.28
N TRP A 340 12.31 -8.43 26.25
CA TRP A 340 12.12 -8.15 27.68
C TRP A 340 13.49 -7.88 28.28
N ARG A 341 13.84 -6.60 28.39
CA ARG A 341 15.19 -6.14 28.71
C ARG A 341 15.64 -6.54 30.10
N GLU A 342 14.76 -6.36 31.10
CA GLU A 342 15.03 -6.68 32.50
C GLU A 342 15.22 -8.19 32.71
N ALA A 343 14.42 -9.01 32.02
CA ALA A 343 14.49 -10.47 32.08
C ALA A 343 15.63 -11.09 31.24
N ARG A 344 16.29 -10.27 30.41
CA ARG A 344 17.25 -10.67 29.37
C ARG A 344 16.70 -11.75 28.43
N VAL A 345 15.46 -11.57 27.98
CA VAL A 345 14.78 -12.50 27.05
C VAL A 345 14.52 -11.81 25.71
N ILE A 346 14.85 -12.51 24.64
CA ILE A 346 14.61 -12.12 23.26
C ILE A 346 13.73 -13.18 22.62
N VAL A 347 12.69 -12.77 21.90
CA VAL A 347 11.94 -13.66 21.00
C VAL A 347 12.10 -13.17 19.57
N GLU A 348 12.42 -14.09 18.65
CA GLU A 348 12.50 -13.82 17.22
C GLU A 348 11.50 -14.68 16.45
N TYR A 349 10.78 -14.06 15.51
CA TYR A 349 9.87 -14.75 14.62
C TYR A 349 10.60 -15.23 13.37
N GLU A 350 10.63 -16.54 13.19
CA GLU A 350 11.23 -17.19 12.03
C GLU A 350 10.17 -17.47 10.96
N GLY A 351 10.23 -16.71 9.86
CA GLY A 351 9.41 -16.96 8.68
C GLY A 351 9.99 -18.07 7.79
N ASP A 352 9.13 -18.80 7.06
CA ASP A 352 9.55 -19.90 6.17
C ASP A 352 10.51 -19.49 5.04
N GLN A 353 10.63 -18.19 4.73
CA GLN A 353 11.42 -17.68 3.59
C GLN A 353 12.91 -17.47 3.89
N HIS A 354 13.33 -17.52 5.15
CA HIS A 354 14.71 -17.21 5.56
C HIS A 354 15.70 -18.37 5.32
N ARG A 355 15.22 -19.55 4.89
CA ARG A 355 16.04 -20.77 4.77
C ARG A 355 17.01 -20.81 3.58
N THR A 356 17.00 -19.81 2.69
CA THR A 356 17.64 -19.96 1.35
C THR A 356 18.92 -19.15 1.13
N ASP A 357 19.30 -18.24 2.03
CA ASP A 357 20.55 -17.48 1.92
C ASP A 357 21.61 -18.00 2.91
N ARG A 358 22.68 -18.58 2.35
CA ARG A 358 23.81 -19.13 3.12
C ARG A 358 24.57 -18.07 3.91
N GLN A 359 24.70 -16.86 3.38
CA GLN A 359 25.42 -15.77 4.04
C GLN A 359 24.60 -15.22 5.21
N GLN A 360 23.30 -15.04 5.00
CA GLN A 360 22.36 -14.65 6.05
C GLN A 360 22.37 -15.67 7.20
N TRP A 361 22.33 -16.96 6.87
CA TRP A 361 22.41 -18.05 7.84
C TRP A 361 23.69 -18.01 8.70
N GLN A 362 24.86 -17.76 8.09
CA GLN A 362 26.12 -17.66 8.84
C GLN A 362 26.12 -16.46 9.78
N ASN A 363 25.62 -15.31 9.31
CA ASN A 363 25.51 -14.10 10.12
C ASN A 363 24.54 -14.31 11.29
N ASP A 364 23.42 -15.01 11.08
CA ASP A 364 22.45 -15.33 12.14
C ASP A 364 23.04 -16.24 13.22
N ILE A 365 23.83 -17.25 12.84
CA ILE A 365 24.54 -18.09 13.83
C ILE A 365 25.51 -17.24 14.68
N GLN A 366 26.29 -16.37 14.04
CA GLN A 366 27.25 -15.54 14.77
C GLN A 366 26.53 -14.56 15.70
N ARG A 367 25.45 -13.94 15.22
CA ARG A 367 24.59 -13.03 15.99
C ARG A 367 24.00 -13.71 17.21
N LEU A 368 23.44 -14.91 17.04
CA LEU A 368 22.87 -15.69 18.14
C LEU A 368 23.91 -16.03 19.21
N ARG A 369 25.10 -16.50 18.79
CA ARG A 369 26.21 -16.80 19.73
C ARG A 369 26.66 -15.59 20.54
N LEU A 370 26.68 -14.41 19.92
CA LEU A 370 27.04 -13.17 20.61
C LEU A 370 25.99 -12.79 21.66
N LEU A 371 24.70 -12.87 21.32
CA LEU A 371 23.61 -12.60 22.26
C LEU A 371 23.65 -13.59 23.44
N GLU A 372 23.78 -14.88 23.16
CA GLU A 372 23.89 -15.92 24.19
C GLU A 372 25.12 -15.73 25.08
N GLY A 373 26.28 -15.40 24.48
CA GLY A 373 27.52 -15.13 25.21
C GLY A 373 27.43 -13.93 26.16
N LEU A 374 26.48 -13.02 25.93
CA LEU A 374 26.18 -11.87 26.79
C LEU A 374 25.05 -12.15 27.79
N GLY A 375 24.59 -13.41 27.88
CA GLY A 375 23.59 -13.86 28.83
C GLY A 375 22.15 -13.57 28.40
N TRP A 376 21.90 -13.29 27.11
CA TRP A 376 20.55 -13.22 26.59
C TRP A 376 19.98 -14.62 26.33
N ARG A 377 18.73 -14.84 26.74
CA ARG A 377 17.96 -16.03 26.38
C ARG A 377 17.19 -15.73 25.10
N VAL A 378 17.62 -16.32 23.99
CA VAL A 378 17.00 -16.11 22.67
C VAL A 378 16.08 -17.29 22.34
N ILE A 379 14.80 -17.00 22.11
CA ILE A 379 13.77 -17.98 21.78
C ILE A 379 13.29 -17.70 20.35
N ARG A 380 13.32 -18.71 19.49
CA ARG A 380 12.83 -18.60 18.12
C ARG A 380 11.45 -19.23 18.03
N ILE A 381 10.50 -18.50 17.48
CA ILE A 381 9.12 -18.93 17.30
C ILE A 381 8.77 -18.96 15.81
N THR A 382 7.87 -19.85 15.43
CA THR A 382 7.41 -20.03 14.06
C THR A 382 5.91 -19.83 13.96
N ALA A 383 5.36 -19.89 12.74
CA ALA A 383 3.91 -19.92 12.56
C ALA A 383 3.25 -21.09 13.31
N ALA A 384 3.92 -22.25 13.40
CA ALA A 384 3.39 -23.44 14.06
C ALA A 384 3.16 -23.21 15.57
N ASP A 385 4.06 -22.48 16.23
CA ASP A 385 3.96 -22.18 17.66
C ASP A 385 2.80 -21.23 17.98
N LEU A 386 2.34 -20.47 16.98
CA LEU A 386 1.18 -19.57 17.11
C LEU A 386 -0.14 -20.21 16.66
N SER A 387 -0.10 -21.24 15.82
CA SER A 387 -1.29 -21.89 15.27
C SER A 387 -1.69 -23.19 15.98
N ASP A 388 -0.74 -23.90 16.57
CA ASP A 388 -0.98 -25.13 17.32
C ASP A 388 -1.20 -24.79 18.80
N PRO A 389 -2.38 -25.07 19.38
CA PRO A 389 -2.68 -24.73 20.77
C PRO A 389 -1.71 -25.36 21.78
N HIS A 390 -1.26 -26.60 21.55
CA HIS A 390 -0.38 -27.28 22.51
C HIS A 390 1.02 -26.65 22.53
N ARG A 391 1.56 -26.36 21.34
CA ARG A 391 2.85 -25.67 21.20
C ARG A 391 2.77 -24.23 21.72
N GLY A 392 1.66 -23.55 21.45
CA GLY A 392 1.39 -22.21 21.95
C GLY A 392 1.35 -22.16 23.47
N ASP A 393 0.61 -23.06 24.11
CA ASP A 393 0.51 -23.13 25.57
C ASP A 393 1.87 -23.43 26.22
N GLU A 394 2.65 -24.35 25.63
CA GLU A 394 4.01 -24.65 26.09
C GLU A 394 4.94 -23.43 25.96
N LEU A 395 4.92 -22.75 24.82
CA LEU A 395 5.68 -21.52 24.59
C LEU A 395 5.32 -20.44 25.61
N MET A 396 4.02 -20.20 25.83
CA MET A 396 3.56 -19.17 26.76
C MET A 396 3.97 -19.50 28.20
N ARG A 397 3.93 -20.77 28.60
CA ARG A 397 4.42 -21.21 29.91
C ARG A 397 5.92 -20.96 30.06
N ILE A 398 6.72 -21.33 29.06
CA ILE A 398 8.17 -21.06 29.06
C ILE A 398 8.42 -19.56 29.18
N LEU A 399 7.74 -18.73 28.40
CA LEU A 399 7.92 -17.29 28.45
C LEU A 399 7.50 -16.72 29.82
N HIS A 400 6.38 -17.17 30.38
CA HIS A 400 5.94 -16.76 31.70
C HIS A 400 6.99 -17.04 32.78
N ASP A 401 7.62 -18.22 32.77
CA ASP A 401 8.68 -18.57 33.74
C ASP A 401 9.94 -17.70 33.59
N LEU A 402 10.16 -17.12 32.40
CA LEU A 402 11.34 -16.34 32.08
C LEU A 402 11.17 -14.83 32.31
N VAL A 403 9.96 -14.30 32.07
CA VAL A 403 9.68 -12.85 32.07
C VAL A 403 8.64 -12.40 33.09
N GLY A 404 7.88 -13.34 33.67
CA GLY A 404 6.75 -13.08 34.58
C GLY A 404 7.11 -13.01 36.05
#